data_AF-A0A151RLT0-F1
#
_entry.id   AF-A0A151RLT0-F1
#
_cell.length_a   1.000
_cell.length_b   1.000
_cell.length_c   1.000
_cell.angle_alpha   90.00
_cell.angle_beta   90.00
_cell.angle_gamma   90.00
#
_symmetry.space_group_name_H-M   'P 1'
#
loop_
_entity.id
_entity.type
_entity.pdbx_description
1 polymer ?
#
loop_
_entity_poly.entity_id
_entity_poly.type
_entity_poly.pdbx_seq_one_letter_code
_entity_poly.pdbx_strand_id
1 'polypeptide(L)'
;MEKLAILIHERVQDNSWKPIQISRKGPSISHLFSADDCLLFTKAKSTQVRLVTQILNDFGHALGLQVNLQKTKFYTSRNIHCTKINKFRNIYIFSPTIDIDKYLGFPILIGKIKKADFKFIFDKLHSRLAGWKMSLISKAGRVVLASSIMNTIPNYIMHNLWLPQSVCDDIDKCIRTFIWGGHHKHWANWEVVTKSKKDGGLGIRPTKDVNTALLGKHVWDLIGEKQNLWTKSLESKYLKGEFVLRMRDYQGSSYTLQSITKATKILEPGSIFRVGEGNLSI
;
A
#
# COMPACT_ATOMS: atom_id res chain seq x y z
N MET A 1 13.68 10.87 -15.77
CA MET A 1 12.24 10.56 -15.59
C MET A 1 11.33 11.77 -15.70
N GLU A 2 11.71 12.94 -15.17
CA GLU A 2 10.90 14.17 -15.30
C GLU A 2 10.58 14.54 -16.76
N LYS A 3 11.56 14.44 -17.66
CA LYS A 3 11.34 14.68 -19.10
C LYS A 3 10.28 13.74 -19.70
N LEU A 4 10.22 12.47 -19.27
CA LEU A 4 9.17 11.55 -19.69
C LEU A 4 7.80 11.97 -19.12
N ALA A 5 7.76 12.46 -17.88
CA ALA A 5 6.53 12.95 -17.26
C ALA A 5 5.96 14.15 -18.03
N ILE A 6 6.83 15.09 -18.42
CA ILE A 6 6.47 16.27 -19.22
C ILE A 6 5.93 15.83 -20.59
N LEU A 7 6.63 14.93 -21.30
CA LEU A 7 6.17 14.40 -22.59
C LEU A 7 4.78 13.75 -22.47
N ILE A 8 4.55 12.94 -21.44
CA ILE A 8 3.22 12.34 -21.22
C ILE A 8 2.19 13.42 -20.89
N HIS A 9 2.55 14.44 -20.12
CA HIS A 9 1.65 15.53 -19.75
C HIS A 9 1.21 16.34 -20.97
N GLU A 10 2.13 16.71 -21.86
CA GLU A 10 1.84 17.36 -23.15
C GLU A 10 0.87 16.52 -23.99
N ARG A 11 1.12 15.21 -24.06
CA ARG A 11 0.25 14.27 -24.77
C ARG A 11 -1.11 14.06 -24.10
N VAL A 12 -1.24 14.35 -22.81
CA VAL A 12 -2.54 14.37 -22.15
C VAL A 12 -3.29 15.67 -22.48
N GLN A 13 -2.58 16.80 -22.51
CA GLN A 13 -3.16 18.12 -22.83
C GLN A 13 -3.64 18.20 -24.29
N ASP A 14 -2.87 17.66 -25.24
CA ASP A 14 -3.24 17.61 -26.67
C ASP A 14 -4.32 16.56 -26.99
N ASN A 15 -4.85 15.87 -25.97
CA ASN A 15 -5.86 14.83 -26.09
C ASN A 15 -5.42 13.56 -26.84
N SER A 16 -4.14 13.37 -27.15
CA SER A 16 -3.62 12.16 -27.80
C SER A 16 -3.54 10.99 -26.83
N TRP A 17 -3.02 11.20 -25.62
CA TRP A 17 -3.00 10.25 -24.50
C TRP A 17 -4.29 10.34 -23.70
N LYS A 18 -4.96 9.20 -23.51
CA LYS A 18 -6.21 9.10 -22.75
C LYS A 18 -5.92 8.51 -21.37
N PRO A 19 -5.78 9.34 -20.32
CA PRO A 19 -5.55 8.87 -18.95
C PRO A 19 -6.75 8.08 -18.43
N ILE A 20 -6.52 7.36 -17.33
CA ILE A 20 -7.58 6.68 -16.59
C ILE A 20 -8.18 7.65 -15.58
N GLN A 21 -9.49 7.84 -15.64
CA GLN A 21 -10.22 8.66 -14.68
C GLN A 21 -10.81 7.75 -13.59
N ILE A 22 -10.52 8.04 -12.33
CA ILE A 22 -10.93 7.20 -11.19
C ILE A 22 -12.44 7.28 -10.93
N SER A 23 -13.03 8.46 -11.14
CA SER A 23 -14.46 8.74 -10.98
C SER A 23 -14.86 9.88 -11.93
N ARG A 24 -16.17 10.10 -12.18
CA ARG A 24 -16.65 11.11 -13.15
C ARG A 24 -16.13 12.53 -12.88
N LYS A 25 -15.92 12.88 -11.61
CA LYS A 25 -15.39 14.17 -11.14
C LYS A 25 -13.99 14.05 -10.52
N GLY A 26 -13.37 12.88 -10.66
CA GLY A 26 -12.09 12.58 -10.02
C GLY A 26 -10.90 12.94 -10.90
N PRO A 27 -9.70 12.96 -10.31
CA PRO A 27 -8.48 13.22 -11.04
C PRO A 27 -8.25 12.14 -12.11
N SER A 28 -7.67 12.59 -13.22
CA SER A 28 -7.20 11.72 -14.30
C SER A 28 -5.74 11.35 -14.03
N ILE A 29 -5.42 10.06 -14.09
CA ILE A 29 -4.06 9.56 -13.85
C ILE A 29 -3.53 8.96 -15.15
N SER A 30 -2.39 9.47 -15.61
CA SER A 30 -1.66 8.94 -16.77
C SER A 30 -0.41 8.15 -16.39
N HIS A 31 0.27 8.52 -15.29
CA HIS A 31 1.49 7.85 -14.85
C HIS A 31 1.74 8.00 -13.34
N LEU A 32 2.51 7.07 -12.78
CA LEU A 32 3.13 7.16 -11.46
C LEU A 32 4.60 6.75 -11.60
N PHE A 33 5.52 7.64 -11.24
CA PHE A 33 6.96 7.41 -11.32
C PHE A 33 7.59 7.40 -9.95
N SER A 34 8.56 6.52 -9.76
CA SER A 34 9.39 6.47 -8.57
C SER A 34 10.77 5.94 -8.94
N ALA A 35 11.77 6.82 -8.90
CA ALA A 35 13.12 6.53 -9.40
C ALA A 35 13.05 5.84 -10.78
N ASP A 36 13.47 4.58 -10.87
CA ASP A 36 13.51 3.83 -12.13
C ASP A 36 12.19 3.06 -12.44
N ASP A 37 11.29 2.94 -11.46
CA ASP A 37 10.03 2.21 -11.61
C ASP A 37 8.92 3.14 -12.12
N CYS A 38 8.25 2.72 -13.19
CA CYS A 38 7.14 3.45 -13.80
C CYS A 38 5.87 2.60 -13.91
N LEU A 39 4.73 3.22 -13.57
CA LEU A 39 3.40 2.71 -13.89
C LEU A 39 2.73 3.69 -14.86
N LEU A 40 2.30 3.17 -16.01
CA LEU A 40 1.62 3.94 -17.04
C LEU A 40 0.16 3.53 -17.14
N PHE A 41 -0.73 4.51 -17.17
CA PHE A 41 -2.17 4.34 -17.17
C PHE A 41 -2.76 4.92 -18.44
N THR A 42 -3.40 4.07 -19.24
CA THR A 42 -4.08 4.48 -20.46
C THR A 42 -5.32 3.64 -20.74
N LYS A 43 -6.23 4.17 -21.57
CA LYS A 43 -7.39 3.41 -22.04
C LYS A 43 -6.93 2.24 -22.91
N ALA A 44 -7.58 1.09 -22.74
CA ALA A 44 -7.28 -0.11 -23.52
C ALA A 44 -7.74 0.00 -24.99
N LYS A 45 -7.00 0.76 -25.79
CA LYS A 45 -7.16 0.93 -27.23
C LYS A 45 -5.81 0.70 -27.90
N SER A 46 -5.81 0.10 -29.09
CA SER A 46 -4.57 -0.20 -29.83
C SER A 46 -3.78 1.06 -30.17
N THR A 47 -4.47 2.17 -30.45
CA THR A 47 -3.83 3.48 -30.69
C THR A 47 -3.07 3.99 -29.46
N GLN A 48 -3.61 3.78 -28.27
CA GLN A 48 -2.97 4.17 -27.02
C GLN A 48 -1.74 3.32 -26.72
N VAL A 49 -1.81 2.01 -26.94
CA VAL A 49 -0.65 1.12 -26.76
C VAL A 49 0.49 1.53 -27.70
N ARG A 50 0.18 1.81 -28.98
CA ARG A 50 1.17 2.33 -29.94
C ARG A 50 1.77 3.66 -29.49
N LEU A 51 0.95 4.57 -28.96
CA LEU A 51 1.41 5.86 -28.45
C LEU A 51 2.38 5.70 -27.26
N VAL A 52 2.04 4.81 -26.31
CA VAL A 52 2.92 4.48 -25.16
C VAL A 52 4.27 3.98 -25.64
N THR A 53 4.23 2.99 -26.53
CA THR A 53 5.40 2.42 -27.21
C THR A 53 6.27 3.49 -27.86
N GLN A 54 5.64 4.37 -28.66
CA GLN A 54 6.36 5.41 -29.38
C GLN A 54 7.05 6.36 -28.40
N ILE A 55 6.34 6.86 -27.39
CA ILE A 55 6.90 7.77 -26.39
C ILE A 55 8.08 7.13 -25.64
N LEU A 56 7.96 5.85 -25.27
CA LEU A 56 9.04 5.13 -24.59
C LEU A 56 10.26 4.95 -25.50
N ASN A 57 10.06 4.63 -26.78
CA ASN A 57 11.15 4.49 -27.75
C ASN A 57 11.81 5.85 -28.02
N ASP A 58 11.04 6.91 -28.26
CA ASP A 58 11.55 8.26 -28.51
C ASP A 58 12.37 8.76 -27.32
N PHE A 59 11.85 8.55 -26.10
CA PHE A 59 12.54 8.87 -24.87
C PHE A 59 13.81 8.04 -24.68
N GLY A 60 13.74 6.74 -24.97
CA GLY A 60 14.88 5.82 -24.92
C GLY A 60 15.98 6.23 -25.89
N HIS A 61 15.64 6.51 -27.15
CA HIS A 61 16.58 6.98 -28.17
C HIS A 61 17.22 8.32 -27.78
N ALA A 62 16.46 9.27 -27.24
CA ALA A 62 16.99 10.58 -26.85
C ALA A 62 17.95 10.52 -25.66
N LEU A 63 17.85 9.52 -24.79
CA LEU A 63 18.69 9.37 -23.59
C LEU A 63 19.67 8.19 -23.67
N GLY A 64 19.69 7.44 -24.77
CA GLY A 64 20.46 6.20 -24.89
C GLY A 64 19.99 5.09 -23.93
N LEU A 65 18.74 5.14 -23.47
CA LEU A 65 18.14 4.17 -22.56
C LEU A 65 17.31 3.14 -23.33
N GLN A 66 17.23 1.92 -22.79
CA GLN A 66 16.36 0.87 -23.31
C GLN A 66 15.40 0.34 -22.25
N VAL A 67 14.17 0.07 -22.67
CA VAL A 67 13.15 -0.53 -21.80
C VAL A 67 13.51 -1.99 -21.52
N ASN A 68 13.55 -2.36 -20.24
CA ASN A 68 13.73 -3.75 -19.86
C ASN A 68 12.44 -4.55 -20.11
N LEU A 69 12.41 -5.29 -21.22
CA LEU A 69 11.23 -6.08 -21.64
C LEU A 69 10.90 -7.25 -20.71
N GLN A 70 11.88 -7.77 -19.95
CA GLN A 70 11.65 -8.84 -18.99
C GLN A 70 10.92 -8.34 -17.74
N LYS A 71 11.22 -7.10 -17.33
CA LYS A 71 10.55 -6.45 -16.19
C LYS A 71 9.23 -5.79 -16.59
N THR A 72 9.09 -5.37 -17.84
CA THR A 72 7.91 -4.64 -18.30
C THR A 72 6.78 -5.59 -18.64
N LYS A 73 5.66 -5.41 -17.93
CA LYS A 73 4.44 -6.20 -18.07
C LYS A 73 3.27 -5.24 -18.30
N PHE A 74 2.22 -5.72 -18.95
CA PHE A 74 0.97 -4.97 -19.01
C PHE A 74 -0.17 -5.74 -18.36
N TYR A 75 -1.00 -5.01 -17.62
CA TYR A 75 -2.20 -5.52 -16.97
C TYR A 75 -3.44 -4.93 -17.64
N THR A 76 -4.49 -5.74 -17.78
CA THR A 76 -5.76 -5.30 -18.36
C THR A 76 -6.93 -5.63 -17.44
N SER A 77 -8.01 -4.86 -17.54
CA SER A 77 -9.25 -5.18 -16.85
C SER A 77 -9.82 -6.51 -17.33
N ARG A 78 -10.50 -7.23 -16.43
CA ARG A 78 -11.16 -8.52 -16.72
C ARG A 78 -12.19 -8.45 -17.85
N ASN A 79 -12.70 -7.25 -18.14
CA ASN A 79 -13.72 -7.04 -19.17
C ASN A 79 -13.15 -6.99 -20.60
N ILE A 80 -11.85 -7.20 -20.78
CA ILE A 80 -11.21 -7.14 -22.10
C ILE A 80 -11.11 -8.55 -22.70
N HIS A 81 -11.70 -8.74 -23.88
CA HIS A 81 -11.63 -10.00 -24.62
C HIS A 81 -10.18 -10.38 -24.98
N CYS A 82 -9.89 -11.68 -24.94
CA CYS A 82 -8.58 -12.27 -25.26
C CYS A 82 -8.04 -11.85 -26.64
N THR A 83 -8.92 -11.70 -27.63
CA THR A 83 -8.56 -11.24 -28.99
C THR A 83 -7.91 -9.86 -28.97
N LYS A 84 -8.39 -8.96 -28.10
CA LYS A 84 -7.84 -7.61 -27.95
C LYS A 84 -6.52 -7.61 -27.16
N ILE A 85 -6.40 -8.48 -26.16
CA ILE A 85 -5.15 -8.68 -25.41
C ILE A 85 -4.05 -9.20 -26.35
N ASN A 86 -4.36 -10.17 -27.20
CA ASN A 86 -3.43 -10.69 -28.21
C ASN A 86 -3.02 -9.61 -29.22
N LYS A 87 -3.95 -8.74 -29.63
CA LYS A 87 -3.61 -7.56 -30.45
C LYS A 87 -2.62 -6.63 -29.75
N PHE A 88 -2.77 -6.40 -28.45
CA PHE A 88 -1.82 -5.58 -27.69
C PHE A 88 -0.44 -6.23 -27.59
N ARG A 89 -0.40 -7.53 -27.33
CA ARG A 89 0.85 -8.33 -27.32
C ARG A 89 1.59 -8.27 -28.65
N ASN A 90 0.87 -8.24 -29.77
CA ASN A 90 1.49 -8.15 -31.09
C ASN A 90 2.00 -6.74 -31.42
N ILE A 91 1.41 -5.70 -30.81
CA ILE A 91 1.83 -4.30 -31.01
C ILE A 91 3.14 -4.01 -30.27
N TYR A 92 3.30 -4.60 -29.08
CA TYR A 92 4.50 -4.43 -28.30
C TYR A 92 4.73 -5.69 -27.49
N ILE A 93 5.97 -6.18 -27.49
CA ILE A 93 6.44 -7.46 -26.92
C ILE A 93 6.39 -7.43 -25.37
N PHE A 94 5.40 -6.77 -24.79
CA PHE A 94 5.12 -6.89 -23.37
C PHE A 94 4.36 -8.19 -23.13
N SER A 95 4.76 -8.89 -22.08
CA SER A 95 4.02 -10.06 -21.64
C SER A 95 2.73 -9.62 -20.96
N PRO A 96 1.55 -10.11 -21.37
CA PRO A 96 0.33 -9.90 -20.60
C PRO A 96 0.51 -10.54 -19.23
N THR A 97 0.05 -9.89 -18.18
CA THR A 97 0.09 -10.48 -16.83
C THR A 97 -1.25 -10.28 -16.12
N ILE A 98 -1.60 -11.30 -15.32
CA ILE A 98 -2.83 -11.33 -14.51
C ILE A 98 -2.59 -10.64 -13.16
N ASP A 99 -1.32 -10.53 -12.75
CA ASP A 99 -0.87 -9.92 -11.51
C ASP A 99 0.33 -8.98 -11.77
N ILE A 100 0.38 -7.83 -11.12
CA ILE A 100 1.48 -6.85 -11.24
C ILE A 100 2.61 -7.21 -10.26
N ASP A 101 2.47 -8.29 -9.48
CA ASP A 101 3.40 -8.78 -8.44
C ASP A 101 3.66 -7.72 -7.37
N LYS A 102 4.60 -6.81 -7.60
CA LYS A 102 5.10 -5.82 -6.64
C LYS A 102 5.45 -4.52 -7.32
N TYR A 103 5.10 -3.41 -6.69
CA TYR A 103 5.54 -2.07 -7.03
C TYR A 103 6.12 -1.41 -5.79
N LEU A 104 7.38 -0.93 -5.87
CA LEU A 104 8.11 -0.36 -4.72
C LEU A 104 8.15 -1.30 -3.49
N GLY A 105 8.24 -2.61 -3.74
CA GLY A 105 8.20 -3.63 -2.70
C GLY A 105 6.83 -3.85 -2.05
N PHE A 106 5.79 -3.10 -2.44
CA PHE A 106 4.40 -3.32 -2.06
C PHE A 106 3.75 -4.32 -3.03
N PRO A 107 3.14 -5.42 -2.56
CA PRO A 107 2.38 -6.29 -3.44
C PRO A 107 1.11 -5.58 -3.90
N ILE A 108 0.92 -5.44 -5.22
CA ILE A 108 -0.32 -4.86 -5.75
C ILE A 108 -1.40 -5.94 -5.67
N LEU A 109 -2.19 -5.94 -4.60
CA LEU A 109 -3.21 -6.95 -4.37
C LEU A 109 -4.43 -6.72 -5.27
N ILE A 110 -4.66 -7.64 -6.19
CA ILE A 110 -5.80 -7.59 -7.14
C ILE A 110 -6.81 -8.70 -6.78
N GLY A 111 -8.04 -8.31 -6.44
CA GLY A 111 -9.10 -9.25 -6.06
C GLY A 111 -9.20 -9.43 -4.55
N LYS A 112 -9.76 -10.55 -4.06
CA LYS A 112 -10.01 -10.79 -2.63
C LYS A 112 -8.71 -10.98 -1.85
N ILE A 113 -8.43 -10.10 -0.88
CA ILE A 113 -7.28 -10.24 0.02
C ILE A 113 -7.46 -11.50 0.88
N LYS A 114 -6.45 -12.37 0.87
CA LYS A 114 -6.38 -13.59 1.67
C LYS A 114 -5.21 -13.49 2.65
N LYS A 115 -5.24 -14.33 3.70
CA LYS A 115 -4.12 -14.47 4.63
C LYS A 115 -2.79 -14.81 3.92
N ALA A 116 -2.86 -15.61 2.86
CA ALA A 116 -1.72 -16.02 2.05
C ALA A 116 -0.98 -14.83 1.42
N ASP A 117 -1.68 -13.74 1.12
CA ASP A 117 -1.10 -12.55 0.50
C ASP A 117 -0.11 -11.84 1.44
N PHE A 118 -0.21 -12.07 2.75
CA PHE A 118 0.68 -11.51 3.77
C PHE A 118 1.87 -12.42 4.11
N LYS A 119 2.01 -13.58 3.44
CA LYS A 119 3.09 -14.55 3.72
C LYS A 119 4.49 -13.91 3.62
N PHE A 120 4.68 -13.02 2.66
CA PHE A 120 5.96 -12.32 2.48
C PHE A 120 6.41 -11.51 3.70
N ILE A 121 5.47 -11.03 4.54
CA ILE A 121 5.79 -10.31 5.78
C ILE A 121 6.47 -11.29 6.74
N PHE A 122 5.88 -12.48 6.90
CA PHE A 122 6.43 -13.54 7.73
C PHE A 122 7.78 -14.03 7.20
N ASP A 123 7.92 -14.22 5.89
CA ASP A 123 9.19 -14.65 5.30
C ASP A 123 10.31 -13.63 5.58
N LYS A 124 10.02 -12.33 5.47
CA LYS A 124 10.96 -11.25 5.82
C LYS A 124 11.26 -11.20 7.31
N LEU A 125 10.24 -11.35 8.17
CA LEU A 125 10.41 -11.41 9.63
C LEU A 125 11.32 -12.59 10.00
N HIS A 126 11.02 -13.80 9.52
CA HIS A 126 11.80 -14.99 9.80
C HIS A 126 13.22 -14.88 9.27
N SER A 127 13.42 -14.40 8.03
CA SER A 127 14.76 -14.19 7.47
C SER A 127 15.60 -13.23 8.33
N ARG A 128 15.00 -12.11 8.77
CA ARG A 128 15.69 -11.15 9.64
C ARG A 128 15.96 -11.72 11.03
N LEU A 129 15.00 -12.42 11.63
CA LEU A 129 15.15 -13.01 12.97
C LEU A 129 16.14 -14.18 12.98
N ALA A 130 16.15 -15.01 11.95
CA ALA A 130 17.07 -16.15 11.81
C ALA A 130 18.52 -15.71 11.58
N GLY A 131 18.74 -14.55 10.94
CA GLY A 131 20.07 -13.95 10.81
C GLY A 131 20.75 -13.64 12.14
N TRP A 132 19.98 -13.55 13.24
CA TRP A 132 20.51 -13.30 14.56
C TRP A 132 20.64 -14.60 15.35
N LYS A 133 21.87 -14.96 15.74
CA LYS A 133 22.11 -16.03 16.70
C LYS A 133 21.51 -15.64 18.06
N MET A 134 20.30 -16.13 18.35
CA MET A 134 19.58 -15.84 19.59
C MET A 134 20.46 -16.10 20.83
N SER A 135 21.32 -17.11 20.80
CA SER A 135 22.22 -17.48 21.91
C SER A 135 23.24 -16.39 22.28
N LEU A 136 23.56 -15.46 21.38
CA LEU A 136 24.58 -14.42 21.60
C LEU A 136 23.99 -13.09 22.11
N ILE A 137 22.67 -12.99 22.24
CA ILE A 137 21.98 -11.72 22.51
C ILE A 137 21.23 -11.80 23.84
N SER A 138 21.47 -10.82 24.70
CA SER A 138 20.76 -10.66 25.97
C SER A 138 19.25 -10.50 25.76
N LYS A 139 18.44 -10.85 26.76
CA LYS A 139 16.96 -10.71 26.67
C LYS A 139 16.54 -9.27 26.37
N ALA A 140 17.18 -8.29 27.01
CA ALA A 140 16.94 -6.87 26.73
C ALA A 140 17.29 -6.50 25.27
N GLY A 141 18.42 -7.00 24.75
CA GLY A 141 18.79 -6.82 23.36
C GLY A 141 17.77 -7.42 22.39
N ARG A 142 17.22 -8.60 22.69
CA ARG A 142 16.17 -9.23 21.87
C ARG A 142 14.89 -8.40 21.82
N VAL A 143 14.48 -7.79 22.94
CA VAL A 143 13.31 -6.89 22.99
C VAL A 143 13.52 -5.65 22.10
N VAL A 144 14.70 -5.04 22.17
CA VAL A 144 15.03 -3.88 21.34
C VAL A 144 15.04 -4.26 19.85
N LEU A 145 15.65 -5.39 19.50
CA LEU A 145 15.68 -5.89 18.12
C LEU A 145 14.27 -6.24 17.61
N ALA A 146 13.47 -6.92 18.43
CA ALA A 146 12.08 -7.22 18.13
C ALA A 146 11.28 -5.94 17.83
N SER A 147 11.40 -4.93 18.67
CA SER A 147 10.74 -3.63 18.48
C SER A 147 11.19 -2.96 17.18
N SER A 148 12.49 -2.98 16.88
CA SER A 148 13.04 -2.42 15.64
C SER A 148 12.49 -3.13 14.39
N ILE A 149 12.45 -4.45 14.41
CA ILE A 149 11.93 -5.27 13.31
C ILE A 149 10.43 -5.03 13.10
N MET A 150 9.66 -4.96 14.19
CA MET A 150 8.22 -4.66 14.14
C MET A 150 7.91 -3.29 13.57
N ASN A 151 8.73 -2.28 13.87
CA ASN A 151 8.54 -0.92 13.37
C ASN A 151 9.02 -0.73 11.93
N THR A 152 9.77 -1.67 11.36
CA THR A 152 10.38 -1.53 10.02
C THR A 152 9.70 -2.40 8.97
N ILE A 153 9.52 -3.70 9.24
CA ILE A 153 9.07 -4.66 8.21
C ILE A 153 7.57 -4.53 7.90
N PRO A 154 6.66 -4.72 8.87
CA PRO A 154 5.23 -4.65 8.58
C PRO A 154 4.73 -3.21 8.40
N ASN A 155 5.48 -2.20 8.85
CA ASN A 155 5.04 -0.80 8.91
C ASN A 155 4.53 -0.29 7.55
N TYR A 156 5.25 -0.57 6.47
CA TYR A 156 4.84 -0.14 5.13
C TYR A 156 3.49 -0.73 4.68
N ILE A 157 3.19 -1.99 5.06
CA ILE A 157 1.91 -2.62 4.74
C ILE A 157 0.82 -2.16 5.69
N MET A 158 1.13 -2.07 6.98
CA MET A 158 0.22 -1.60 8.03
C MET A 158 -0.22 -0.15 7.81
N HIS A 159 0.56 0.65 7.08
CA HIS A 159 0.14 1.99 6.71
C HIS A 159 -1.00 1.97 5.70
N ASN A 160 -0.94 1.06 4.71
CA ASN A 160 -1.85 1.08 3.56
C ASN A 160 -3.05 0.14 3.71
N LEU A 161 -2.96 -0.90 4.54
CA LEU A 161 -3.94 -1.97 4.65
C LEU A 161 -4.21 -2.35 6.10
N TRP A 162 -5.48 -2.67 6.35
CA TRP A 162 -5.95 -3.31 7.57
C TRP A 162 -5.56 -4.79 7.54
N LEU A 163 -4.73 -5.21 8.49
CA LEU A 163 -4.32 -6.60 8.62
C LEU A 163 -5.44 -7.42 9.28
N PRO A 164 -5.76 -8.63 8.76
CA PRO A 164 -6.63 -9.56 9.46
C PRO A 164 -6.09 -9.88 10.85
N GLN A 165 -6.97 -10.05 11.85
CA GLN A 165 -6.56 -10.35 13.23
C GLN A 165 -5.60 -11.54 13.29
N SER A 166 -5.87 -12.60 12.54
CA SER A 166 -4.99 -13.78 12.47
C SER A 166 -3.57 -13.46 12.00
N VAL A 167 -3.40 -12.46 11.13
CA VAL A 167 -2.06 -12.03 10.66
C VAL A 167 -1.35 -11.26 11.77
N CYS A 168 -2.06 -10.37 12.48
CA CYS A 168 -1.51 -9.67 13.64
C CYS A 168 -1.08 -10.65 14.74
N ASP A 169 -1.92 -11.63 15.06
CA ASP A 169 -1.64 -12.64 16.09
C ASP A 169 -0.42 -13.50 15.72
N ASP A 170 -0.29 -13.88 14.44
CA ASP A 170 0.87 -14.63 13.96
C ASP A 170 2.17 -13.80 14.03
N ILE A 171 2.10 -12.50 13.72
CA ILE A 171 3.25 -11.58 13.82
C ILE A 171 3.68 -11.45 15.29
N ASP A 172 2.73 -11.18 16.18
CA ASP A 172 2.97 -11.08 17.62
C ASP A 172 3.54 -12.41 18.17
N LYS A 173 3.03 -13.56 17.72
CA LYS A 173 3.55 -14.89 18.08
C LYS A 173 4.99 -15.08 17.63
N CYS A 174 5.34 -14.67 16.42
CA CYS A 174 6.72 -14.77 15.90
C CYS A 174 7.70 -13.96 16.76
N ILE A 175 7.33 -12.70 17.09
CA ILE A 175 8.15 -11.83 17.93
C ILE A 175 8.25 -12.36 19.37
N ARG A 176 7.13 -12.80 19.93
CA ARG A 176 7.10 -13.43 21.26
C ARG A 176 8.04 -14.62 21.32
N THR A 177 8.04 -15.46 20.29
CA THR A 177 8.91 -16.63 20.20
C THR A 177 10.39 -16.25 20.16
N PHE A 178 10.73 -15.19 19.42
CA PHE A 178 12.09 -14.66 19.36
C PHE A 178 12.57 -14.10 20.71
N ILE A 179 11.75 -13.30 21.40
CA ILE A 179 12.11 -12.72 22.70
C ILE A 179 12.43 -13.81 23.71
N TRP A 180 11.59 -14.85 23.78
CA TRP A 180 11.74 -15.95 24.74
C TRP A 180 12.70 -17.05 24.26
N GLY A 181 13.21 -16.99 23.03
CA GLY A 181 14.24 -17.90 22.52
C GLY A 181 13.75 -19.28 22.11
N GLY A 182 12.52 -19.40 21.59
CA GLY A 182 12.02 -20.64 20.97
C GLY A 182 11.61 -21.76 21.92
N HIS A 183 11.84 -21.65 23.24
CA HIS A 183 11.41 -22.66 24.20
C HIS A 183 9.92 -22.52 24.57
N HIS A 184 9.28 -23.65 24.89
CA HIS A 184 7.86 -23.77 25.25
C HIS A 184 7.41 -22.96 26.50
N LYS A 185 8.33 -22.30 27.22
CA LYS A 185 8.03 -21.53 28.44
C LYS A 185 8.19 -20.04 28.19
N HIS A 186 7.06 -19.35 28.03
CA HIS A 186 7.00 -17.90 28.09
C HIS A 186 6.96 -17.44 29.56
N TRP A 187 7.84 -16.53 29.96
CA TRP A 187 7.97 -16.14 31.37
C TRP A 187 6.98 -15.06 31.80
N ALA A 188 6.30 -14.41 30.85
CA ALA A 188 5.27 -13.42 31.10
C ALA A 188 4.15 -13.54 30.07
N ASN A 189 2.94 -13.13 30.48
CA ASN A 189 1.82 -12.98 29.56
C ASN A 189 2.11 -11.85 28.55
N TRP A 190 1.63 -12.02 27.32
CA TRP A 190 1.85 -11.04 26.25
C TRP A 190 1.28 -9.67 26.62
N GLU A 191 0.12 -9.63 27.27
CA GLU A 191 -0.48 -8.39 27.78
C GLU A 191 0.40 -7.64 28.78
N VAL A 192 1.21 -8.34 29.57
CA VAL A 192 2.16 -7.70 30.49
C VAL A 192 3.37 -7.18 29.72
N VAL A 193 3.84 -7.95 28.73
CA VAL A 193 4.96 -7.57 27.86
C VAL A 193 4.62 -6.32 27.04
N THR A 194 3.37 -6.18 26.60
CA THR A 194 2.95 -5.10 25.70
C THR A 194 2.64 -3.78 26.41
N LYS A 195 2.55 -3.79 27.74
CA LYS A 195 2.40 -2.55 28.52
C LYS A 195 3.56 -1.58 28.28
N SER A 196 3.27 -0.31 28.52
CA SER A 196 4.27 0.75 28.56
C SER A 196 5.37 0.42 29.56
N LYS A 197 6.60 0.88 29.28
CA LYS A 197 7.71 0.78 30.24
C LYS A 197 7.39 1.46 31.58
N LYS A 198 6.55 2.50 31.57
CA LYS A 198 6.08 3.18 32.79
C LYS A 198 5.16 2.29 33.62
N ASP A 199 4.41 1.40 32.97
CA ASP A 199 3.44 0.51 33.60
C ASP A 199 4.03 -0.89 33.86
N GLY A 200 5.37 -1.01 33.87
CA GLY A 200 6.10 -2.26 34.13
C GLY A 200 6.18 -3.24 32.95
N GLY A 201 5.79 -2.83 31.74
CA GLY A 201 5.92 -3.64 30.53
C GLY A 201 7.24 -3.44 29.77
N LEU A 202 7.41 -4.15 28.65
CA LEU A 202 8.62 -4.06 27.82
C LEU A 202 8.50 -2.98 26.74
N GLY A 203 7.34 -2.32 26.60
CA GLY A 203 7.10 -1.28 25.61
C GLY A 203 6.95 -1.79 24.18
N ILE A 204 6.64 -3.07 24.00
CA ILE A 204 6.31 -3.64 22.68
C ILE A 204 4.84 -3.38 22.41
N ARG A 205 4.51 -2.74 21.29
CA ARG A 205 3.12 -2.45 20.95
C ARG A 205 2.51 -3.65 20.21
N PRO A 206 1.27 -4.08 20.53
CA PRO A 206 0.58 -5.10 19.76
C PRO A 206 0.45 -4.70 18.28
N THR A 207 0.63 -5.64 17.36
CA THR A 207 0.59 -5.34 15.91
C THR A 207 -0.71 -4.67 15.50
N LYS A 208 -1.84 -5.11 16.08
CA LYS A 208 -3.18 -4.57 15.79
C LYS A 208 -3.28 -3.08 16.11
N ASP A 209 -2.76 -2.66 17.26
CA ASP A 209 -2.87 -1.29 17.73
C ASP A 209 -1.98 -0.37 16.88
N VAL A 210 -0.79 -0.85 16.51
CA VAL A 210 0.09 -0.15 15.58
C VAL A 210 -0.57 0.00 14.20
N ASN A 211 -1.18 -1.05 13.66
CA ASN A 211 -1.88 -0.98 12.38
C ASN A 211 -3.05 0.01 12.42
N THR A 212 -3.84 -0.01 13.50
CA THR A 212 -4.96 0.92 13.70
C THR A 212 -4.47 2.36 13.79
N ALA A 213 -3.41 2.62 14.57
CA ALA A 213 -2.83 3.95 14.72
C ALA A 213 -2.25 4.49 13.39
N LEU A 214 -1.56 3.65 12.62
CA LEU A 214 -1.02 4.03 11.31
C LEU A 214 -2.11 4.37 10.31
N LEU A 215 -3.19 3.58 10.26
CA LEU A 215 -4.36 3.88 9.44
C LEU A 215 -5.09 5.13 9.94
N GLY A 216 -5.07 5.39 11.25
CA GLY A 216 -5.59 6.62 11.85
C GLY A 216 -4.94 7.88 11.29
N LYS A 217 -3.66 7.83 10.92
CA LYS A 217 -3.01 8.94 10.21
C LYS A 217 -3.67 9.24 8.86
N HIS A 218 -4.10 8.22 8.12
CA HIS A 218 -4.84 8.42 6.87
C HIS A 218 -6.24 8.98 7.09
N VAL A 219 -6.91 8.55 8.17
CA VAL A 219 -8.20 9.16 8.58
C VAL A 219 -8.00 10.64 8.87
N TRP A 220 -6.94 10.99 9.61
CA TRP A 220 -6.58 12.37 9.89
C TRP A 220 -6.26 13.18 8.62
N ASP A 221 -5.49 12.62 7.70
CA ASP A 221 -5.14 13.28 6.45
C ASP A 221 -6.38 13.55 5.57
N LEU A 222 -7.39 12.69 5.62
CA LEU A 222 -8.68 12.89 4.95
C LEU A 222 -9.55 13.94 5.66
N ILE A 223 -9.49 14.02 6.98
CA ILE A 223 -10.23 15.02 7.76
C ILE A 223 -9.60 16.41 7.57
N GLY A 224 -8.27 16.51 7.59
CA GLY A 224 -7.54 17.77 7.42
C GLY A 224 -7.45 18.26 5.96
N GLU A 225 -8.31 17.74 5.07
CA GLU A 225 -8.43 18.13 3.65
C GLU A 225 -7.10 18.31 2.91
N LYS A 226 -6.13 17.42 3.14
CA LYS A 226 -4.85 17.49 2.42
C LYS A 226 -5.11 17.25 0.93
N GLN A 227 -4.68 18.18 0.07
CA GLN A 227 -4.92 18.17 -1.38
C GLN A 227 -4.01 17.20 -2.17
N ASN A 228 -3.68 16.05 -1.57
CA ASN A 228 -2.86 14.99 -2.17
C ASN A 228 -3.63 14.26 -3.29
N LEU A 229 -2.92 13.62 -4.22
CA LEU A 229 -3.57 12.88 -5.31
C LEU A 229 -4.46 11.75 -4.79
N TRP A 230 -4.01 11.02 -3.76
CA TRP A 230 -4.74 9.86 -3.23
C TRP A 230 -5.99 10.27 -2.44
N THR A 231 -5.95 11.37 -1.67
CA THR A 231 -7.11 11.90 -0.93
C THR A 231 -8.18 12.38 -1.91
N LYS A 232 -7.80 13.22 -2.89
CA LYS A 232 -8.69 13.65 -3.99
C LYS A 232 -9.32 12.48 -4.74
N SER A 233 -8.53 11.42 -4.96
CA SER A 233 -8.99 10.21 -5.65
C SER A 233 -10.02 9.43 -4.82
N LEU A 234 -9.81 9.30 -3.51
CA LEU A 234 -10.75 8.64 -2.61
C LEU A 234 -12.01 9.49 -2.40
N GLU A 235 -11.86 10.80 -2.19
CA GLU A 235 -12.95 11.74 -1.97
C GLU A 235 -13.90 11.78 -3.17
N SER A 236 -13.35 11.98 -4.37
CA SER A 236 -14.15 12.05 -5.59
C SER A 236 -14.85 10.73 -5.92
N LYS A 237 -14.27 9.59 -5.54
CA LYS A 237 -14.84 8.27 -5.85
C LYS A 237 -15.87 7.82 -4.83
N TYR A 238 -15.61 8.05 -3.54
CA TYR A 238 -16.36 7.45 -2.45
C TYR A 238 -17.11 8.48 -1.60
N LEU A 239 -16.42 9.51 -1.08
CA LEU A 239 -17.02 10.45 -0.12
C LEU A 239 -18.08 11.35 -0.78
N LYS A 240 -17.85 11.86 -2.00
CA LYS A 240 -18.81 12.72 -2.74
C LYS A 240 -19.39 13.88 -1.90
N GLY A 241 -18.64 14.40 -0.92
CA GLY A 241 -19.09 15.46 -0.01
C GLY A 241 -19.64 14.97 1.34
N GLU A 242 -19.70 13.66 1.59
CA GLU A 242 -19.96 13.12 2.92
C GLU A 242 -18.73 13.28 3.83
N PHE A 243 -19.00 13.44 5.13
CA PHE A 243 -17.96 13.54 6.13
C PHE A 243 -17.28 12.19 6.38
N VAL A 244 -15.94 12.21 6.49
CA VAL A 244 -15.08 11.02 6.62
C VAL A 244 -15.51 10.11 7.79
N LEU A 245 -15.93 10.68 8.92
CA LEU A 245 -16.35 9.89 10.08
C LEU A 245 -17.69 9.17 9.86
N ARG A 246 -18.51 9.59 8.89
CA ARG A 246 -19.82 8.97 8.58
C ARG A 246 -19.78 8.02 7.39
N MET A 247 -18.58 7.63 6.95
CA MET A 247 -18.42 6.72 5.82
C MET A 247 -19.12 5.37 6.06
N ARG A 248 -19.98 5.00 5.12
CA ARG A 248 -20.62 3.67 5.09
C ARG A 248 -19.73 2.64 4.39
N ASP A 249 -19.94 1.37 4.71
CA ASP A 249 -19.28 0.27 4.02
C ASP A 249 -19.83 0.16 2.58
N TYR A 250 -19.05 0.61 1.59
CA TYR A 250 -19.44 0.47 0.17
C TYR A 250 -19.08 -0.93 -0.34
N GLN A 251 -20.05 -1.64 -0.92
CA GLN A 251 -19.79 -2.90 -1.63
C GLN A 251 -18.88 -2.64 -2.84
N GLY A 252 -17.78 -3.42 -2.96
CA GLY A 252 -16.78 -3.23 -4.03
C GLY A 252 -15.85 -2.03 -3.84
N SER A 253 -15.77 -1.46 -2.65
CA SER A 253 -14.76 -0.46 -2.27
C SER A 253 -13.32 -0.99 -2.40
N SER A 254 -12.36 -0.08 -2.54
CA SER A 254 -10.95 -0.44 -2.45
C SER A 254 -10.60 -0.91 -1.04
N TYR A 255 -9.63 -1.81 -0.92
CA TYR A 255 -9.19 -2.29 0.40
C TYR A 255 -8.63 -1.19 1.28
N THR A 256 -7.95 -0.21 0.69
CA THR A 256 -7.47 0.97 1.40
C THR A 256 -8.64 1.71 2.04
N LEU A 257 -9.75 1.92 1.32
CA LEU A 257 -10.93 2.55 1.91
C LEU A 257 -11.53 1.70 3.02
N GLN A 258 -11.73 0.39 2.80
CA GLN A 258 -12.24 -0.51 3.84
C GLN A 258 -11.36 -0.49 5.10
N SER A 259 -10.05 -0.36 4.92
CA SER A 259 -9.08 -0.28 6.00
C SER A 259 -9.23 1.02 6.78
N ILE A 260 -9.38 2.14 6.07
CA ILE A 260 -9.63 3.46 6.65
C ILE A 260 -10.98 3.45 7.38
N THR A 261 -12.07 2.96 6.77
CA THR A 261 -13.40 2.89 7.42
C THR A 261 -13.37 2.06 8.71
N LYS A 262 -12.63 0.94 8.74
CA LYS A 262 -12.45 0.15 9.96
C LYS A 262 -11.69 0.93 11.04
N ALA A 263 -10.61 1.63 10.68
CA ALA A 263 -9.87 2.46 11.61
C ALA A 263 -10.74 3.62 12.13
N THR A 264 -11.51 4.27 11.26
CA THR A 264 -12.47 5.32 11.62
C THR A 264 -13.45 4.87 12.70
N LYS A 265 -14.05 3.68 12.55
CA LYS A 265 -14.99 3.12 13.55
C LYS A 265 -14.36 2.92 14.94
N ILE A 266 -13.04 2.69 15.00
CA ILE A 266 -12.31 2.52 16.27
C ILE A 266 -11.94 3.89 16.87
N LEU A 267 -11.69 4.89 16.03
CA LEU A 267 -11.30 6.23 16.46
C LEU A 267 -12.51 7.13 16.79
N GLU A 268 -13.68 6.85 16.24
CA GLU A 268 -14.91 7.63 16.43
C GLU A 268 -15.26 7.83 17.92
N PRO A 269 -15.24 6.81 18.81
CA PRO A 269 -15.55 7.00 20.23
C PRO A 269 -14.57 7.91 20.97
N GLY A 270 -13.33 8.03 20.48
CA GLY A 270 -12.29 8.88 21.05
C GLY A 270 -12.21 10.28 20.43
N SER A 271 -13.04 10.57 19.42
CA SER A 271 -13.00 11.83 18.68
C SER A 271 -14.02 12.83 19.22
N ILE A 272 -13.60 14.06 19.52
CA ILE A 272 -14.49 15.14 19.97
C ILE A 272 -14.52 16.25 18.92
N PHE A 273 -15.72 16.61 18.47
CA PHE A 273 -15.90 17.75 17.57
C PHE A 273 -15.86 19.05 18.40
N ARG A 274 -14.83 19.89 18.19
CA ARG A 274 -14.77 21.23 18.78
C ARG A 274 -15.23 22.25 17.74
N VAL A 275 -16.38 22.88 17.99
CA VAL A 275 -16.90 23.97 17.16
C VAL A 275 -16.23 25.26 17.61
N GLY A 276 -15.30 25.80 16.81
CA GLY A 276 -14.64 27.07 17.14
C GLY A 276 -13.79 27.64 16.01
N GLU A 277 -13.04 26.79 15.29
CA GLU A 277 -12.05 27.27 14.30
C GLU A 277 -12.04 26.48 12.97
N GLY A 278 -13.01 25.61 12.73
CA GLY A 278 -13.05 24.77 11.51
C GLY A 278 -11.98 23.68 11.44
N ASN A 279 -11.09 23.57 12.44
CA ASN A 279 -10.10 22.51 12.56
C ASN A 279 -10.51 21.48 13.61
N LEU A 280 -10.61 20.21 13.21
CA LEU A 280 -10.76 19.08 14.12
C LEU A 280 -9.46 18.85 14.89
N SER A 281 -9.57 18.55 16.18
CA SER A 281 -8.49 18.02 17.02
C SER A 281 -8.93 16.67 17.58
N ILE A 282 -8.22 15.59 17.23
CA ILE A 282 -8.35 14.26 17.85
C ILE A 282 -7.38 14.19 19.03
#